data_AF-A0A536J935-F1
#
_entry.id   AF-A0A536J935-F1
#
_cell.length_a   1.000
_cell.length_b   1.000
_cell.length_c   1.000
_cell.angle_alpha   90.00
_cell.angle_beta   90.00
_cell.angle_gamma   90.00
#
_symmetry.space_group_name_H-M   'P 1'
#
loop_
_entity.id
_entity.type
_entity.pdbx_description
1 polymer ?
#
loop_
_entity_poly.entity_id
_entity_poly.type
_entity_poly.pdbx_seq_one_letter_code
_entity_poly.pdbx_strand_id
1 'polypeptide(L)'
;MAIKRKVSLFDLNVEKILDHWGVPEAIREVIANALDEQALSGTPEPEILKRRDGWHITDFGRGLRYQHLTQNENPEKRRKADLVVGKFGVGLKDALATFHRRGIAVKVRSPHADLTLQRAAKSNFADVKTLHAAIMPPTEPRRHGTDFVLTGLSDVDMAAAKDYFLRFAGDEELERTDLGAILKRQPGEPARIYVKGLRVALEEEFLFSYNIISTTAQLQRALNRERTNVGRSAYQDRVKAILVKSKSDAVAEQLVQDLTRIPAGTNHDEITWLDVQEQAVRILAAKAKTVFVTSQQMFIMGATIQEARADGYKVIVIPDRLLARLSSLRDLNGNPILDISGFVQVWNASFTYDFIDPEKLNKAERAIWTILPELLRLAGDHARRVKEIRVSKTMRLDEGAYETEGVWDSPNIVVKRSVLDSPRHFARVVLHEVAHASSGANHGSLAFMAAIDDLAGLAAVAATALTNHRRRGRQT
;
A
#
# COMPACT_ATOMS: atom_id res chain seq x y z
N MET A 1 39.84 51.37 -30.86
CA MET A 1 40.77 50.67 -29.96
C MET A 1 40.04 49.48 -29.35
N ALA A 2 40.30 48.26 -29.82
CA ALA A 2 39.67 47.06 -29.28
C ALA A 2 40.28 46.74 -27.92
N ILE A 3 39.51 46.93 -26.84
CA ILE A 3 39.91 46.49 -25.50
C ILE A 3 40.08 44.97 -25.60
N LYS A 4 41.32 44.47 -25.59
CA LYS A 4 41.61 43.04 -25.47
C LYS A 4 40.97 42.57 -24.17
N ARG A 5 39.82 41.89 -24.25
CA ARG A 5 39.17 41.26 -23.10
C ARG A 5 40.18 40.30 -22.49
N LYS A 6 40.65 40.59 -21.27
CA LYS A 6 41.63 39.76 -20.56
C LYS A 6 40.94 38.44 -20.20
N VAL A 7 41.29 37.36 -20.90
CA VAL A 7 40.80 36.01 -20.61
C VAL A 7 41.59 35.46 -19.44
N SER A 8 40.89 35.06 -18.37
CA SER A 8 41.48 34.33 -17.26
C SER A 8 41.19 32.84 -17.42
N LEU A 9 42.17 31.97 -17.15
CA LEU A 9 42.00 30.52 -17.25
C LEU A 9 41.93 29.91 -15.86
N PHE A 10 40.87 29.17 -15.62
CA PHE A 10 40.68 28.41 -14.38
C PHE A 10 40.79 26.92 -14.68
N ASP A 11 41.82 26.27 -14.14
CA ASP A 11 42.01 24.83 -14.29
C ASP A 11 40.88 24.09 -13.56
N LEU A 12 40.15 23.23 -14.28
CA LEU A 12 39.10 22.42 -13.67
C LEU A 12 39.67 21.28 -12.82
N ASN A 13 40.98 20.99 -12.90
CA ASN A 13 41.69 19.97 -12.12
C ASN A 13 40.94 18.63 -12.08
N VAL A 14 40.49 18.16 -13.24
CA VAL A 14 39.74 16.91 -13.34
C VAL A 14 40.73 15.75 -13.47
N GLU A 15 41.29 15.30 -12.33
CA GLU A 15 42.34 14.26 -12.28
C GLU A 15 41.82 12.84 -12.59
N LYS A 16 40.57 12.56 -12.20
CA LYS A 16 39.79 11.39 -12.64
C LYS A 16 38.42 11.90 -13.05
N ILE A 17 38.22 12.08 -14.35
CA ILE A 17 36.87 12.33 -14.86
C ILE A 17 36.03 11.11 -14.47
N LEU A 18 34.82 11.31 -13.98
CA LEU A 18 33.86 10.20 -13.82
C LEU A 18 33.58 9.64 -15.23
N ASP A 19 34.36 8.64 -15.65
CA ASP A 19 34.29 8.06 -17.00
C ASP A 19 32.94 7.39 -17.30
N HIS A 20 32.14 7.16 -16.26
CA HIS A 20 30.79 6.61 -16.35
C HIS A 20 29.70 7.65 -16.69
N TRP A 21 29.97 8.96 -16.67
CA TRP A 21 28.94 9.95 -17.02
C TRP A 21 28.71 10.04 -18.54
N GLY A 22 27.45 9.90 -18.91
CA GLY A 22 26.91 10.25 -20.22
C GLY A 22 26.53 11.72 -20.30
N VAL A 23 26.01 12.11 -21.47
CA VAL A 23 25.51 13.46 -21.72
C VAL A 23 24.30 13.79 -20.81
N PRO A 24 23.31 12.88 -20.61
CA PRO A 24 22.16 13.16 -19.75
C PRO A 24 22.53 13.49 -18.29
N GLU A 25 23.52 12.80 -17.70
CA GLU A 25 23.97 13.05 -16.33
C GLU A 25 24.62 14.41 -16.18
N ALA A 26 25.37 14.87 -17.19
CA ALA A 26 25.96 16.19 -17.21
C ALA A 26 24.89 17.29 -17.30
N ILE A 27 23.88 17.12 -18.15
CA ILE A 27 22.75 18.06 -18.26
C ILE A 27 21.95 18.09 -16.97
N ARG A 28 21.67 16.91 -16.39
CA ARG A 28 20.98 16.78 -15.10
C ARG A 28 21.65 17.64 -14.04
N GLU A 29 22.98 17.66 -13.97
CA GLU A 29 23.68 18.50 -12.99
C GLU A 29 23.50 20.01 -13.25
N VAL A 30 23.43 20.44 -14.50
CA VAL A 30 23.14 21.85 -14.85
C VAL A 30 21.71 22.22 -14.44
N ILE A 31 20.73 21.39 -14.79
CA ILE A 31 19.32 21.59 -14.41
C ILE A 31 19.16 21.59 -12.89
N ALA A 32 19.77 20.64 -12.19
CA ALA A 32 19.71 20.55 -10.73
C ALA A 32 20.28 21.82 -10.06
N ASN A 33 21.36 22.39 -10.58
CA ASN A 33 21.91 23.64 -10.05
C ASN A 33 20.99 24.85 -10.29
N ALA A 34 20.32 24.92 -11.44
CA ALA A 34 19.32 25.95 -11.72
C ALA A 34 18.10 25.85 -10.77
N LEU A 35 17.63 24.63 -10.52
CA LEU A 35 16.52 24.35 -9.59
C LEU A 35 16.91 24.63 -8.13
N ASP A 36 18.12 24.25 -7.72
CA ASP A 36 18.64 24.59 -6.39
C ASP A 36 18.69 26.12 -6.20
N GLU A 37 19.14 26.86 -7.21
CA GLU A 37 19.22 28.32 -7.13
C GLU A 37 17.83 28.97 -7.06
N GLN A 38 16.85 28.43 -7.80
CA GLN A 38 15.44 28.80 -7.66
C GLN A 38 14.95 28.59 -6.22
N ALA A 39 15.19 27.41 -5.65
CA ALA A 39 14.75 27.07 -4.29
C ALA A 39 15.44 27.92 -3.21
N LEU A 40 16.69 28.29 -3.40
CA LEU A 40 17.46 29.10 -2.45
C LEU A 40 17.09 30.58 -2.48
N SER A 41 16.85 31.11 -3.69
CA SER A 41 16.65 32.55 -3.93
C SER A 41 15.18 32.95 -4.09
N GLY A 42 14.26 31.98 -4.19
CA GLY A 42 12.83 32.23 -4.39
C GLY A 42 12.52 32.86 -5.75
N THR A 43 13.33 32.57 -6.77
CA THR A 43 13.20 33.14 -8.11
C THR A 43 12.21 32.33 -8.97
N PRO A 44 11.78 32.86 -10.14
CA PRO A 44 10.95 32.10 -11.07
C PRO A 44 11.61 30.80 -11.53
N GLU A 45 10.79 29.86 -12.03
CA GLU A 45 11.27 28.57 -12.50
C GLU A 45 12.30 28.70 -13.64
N PRO A 46 13.34 27.84 -13.70
CA PRO A 46 14.28 27.86 -14.80
C PRO A 46 13.63 27.53 -16.14
N GLU A 47 14.03 28.26 -17.19
CA GLU A 47 13.62 27.98 -18.56
C GLU A 47 14.57 26.97 -19.23
N ILE A 48 14.00 25.94 -19.86
CA ILE A 48 14.77 24.95 -20.63
C ILE A 48 14.23 24.90 -22.06
N LEU A 49 14.87 25.64 -22.96
CA LEU A 49 14.37 25.92 -24.31
C LEU A 49 15.42 25.64 -25.37
N LYS A 50 14.99 25.09 -26.51
CA LYS A 50 15.85 24.97 -27.69
C LYS A 50 15.75 26.23 -28.54
N ARG A 51 16.90 26.83 -28.85
CA ARG A 51 17.04 27.99 -29.73
C ARG A 51 17.95 27.64 -30.92
N ARG A 52 18.20 28.61 -31.80
CA ARG A 52 19.01 28.41 -33.02
C ARG A 52 20.45 28.01 -32.72
N ASP A 53 21.02 28.50 -31.61
CA ASP A 53 22.41 28.28 -31.19
C ASP A 53 22.59 27.09 -30.23
N GLY A 54 21.50 26.42 -29.83
CA GLY A 54 21.55 25.23 -29.00
C GLY A 54 20.44 25.18 -27.95
N TRP A 55 20.59 24.28 -26.99
CA TRP A 55 19.73 24.21 -25.82
C TRP A 55 20.17 25.23 -24.78
N HIS A 56 19.22 25.97 -24.23
CA HIS A 56 19.40 26.94 -23.16
C HIS A 56 18.79 26.40 -21.88
N ILE A 57 19.56 26.46 -20.78
CA ILE A 57 19.07 26.26 -19.42
C ILE A 57 19.32 27.57 -18.68
N THR A 58 18.26 28.34 -18.46
CA THR A 58 18.33 29.69 -17.90
C THR A 58 17.70 29.71 -16.51
N ASP A 59 18.48 30.03 -15.48
CA ASP A 59 17.97 30.39 -14.16
C ASP A 59 17.82 31.92 -14.02
N PHE A 60 17.06 32.36 -13.02
CA PHE A 60 16.84 33.78 -12.72
C PHE A 60 17.45 34.20 -11.37
N GLY A 61 18.44 33.44 -10.91
CA GLY A 61 19.08 33.58 -9.62
C GLY A 61 20.15 34.68 -9.54
N ARG A 62 21.09 34.48 -8.61
CA ARG A 62 22.18 35.43 -8.32
C ARG A 62 23.29 35.40 -9.37
N GLY A 63 23.29 34.41 -10.26
CA GLY A 63 24.28 34.23 -11.33
C GLY A 63 25.52 33.44 -10.89
N LEU A 64 25.99 32.54 -11.77
CA LEU A 64 27.18 31.73 -11.54
C LEU A 64 28.45 32.60 -11.51
N ARG A 65 29.31 32.36 -10.51
CA ARG A 65 30.66 32.94 -10.42
C ARG A 65 31.69 31.83 -10.65
N TYR A 66 32.87 32.17 -11.17
CA TYR A 66 33.91 31.15 -11.41
C TYR A 66 34.36 30.44 -10.12
N GLN A 67 34.25 31.09 -8.96
CA GLN A 67 34.54 30.48 -7.65
C GLN A 67 33.60 29.30 -7.35
N HIS A 68 32.42 29.24 -7.95
CA HIS A 68 31.50 28.10 -7.81
C HIS A 68 32.00 26.84 -8.53
N LEU A 69 33.03 26.97 -9.38
CA LEU A 69 33.75 25.83 -9.94
C LEU A 69 34.81 25.29 -8.95
N THR A 70 35.09 25.93 -7.82
CA THR A 70 36.04 25.38 -6.85
C THR A 70 35.47 24.15 -6.13
N GLN A 71 36.36 23.23 -5.72
CA GLN A 71 35.98 21.98 -5.08
C GLN A 71 35.74 22.19 -3.57
N ASN A 72 34.75 23.00 -3.22
CA ASN A 72 34.38 23.27 -1.84
C ASN A 72 32.88 23.04 -1.62
N GLU A 73 32.51 22.57 -0.43
CA GLU A 73 31.11 22.55 0.02
C GLU A 73 30.56 23.98 0.00
N ASN A 74 29.37 24.17 -0.57
CA ASN A 74 28.70 25.46 -0.44
C ASN A 74 28.06 25.55 0.96
N PRO A 75 28.51 26.45 1.85
CA PRO A 75 28.02 26.54 3.22
C PRO A 75 26.51 26.83 3.30
N GLU A 76 25.97 27.56 2.32
CA GLU A 76 24.54 27.88 2.23
C GLU A 76 23.72 26.62 1.89
N LYS A 77 24.15 25.84 0.88
CA LYS A 77 23.52 24.57 0.51
C LYS A 77 23.57 23.55 1.65
N ARG A 78 24.64 23.58 2.48
CA ARG A 78 24.75 22.74 3.68
C ARG A 78 23.77 23.15 4.79
N ARG A 79 23.59 24.45 5.03
CA ARG A 79 22.64 24.98 6.03
C ARG A 79 21.18 24.79 5.61
N LYS A 80 20.91 24.88 4.31
CA LYS A 80 19.58 24.67 3.71
C LYS A 80 19.48 23.31 3.02
N ALA A 81 20.10 22.28 3.60
CA ALA A 81 20.14 20.94 3.04
C ALA A 81 18.75 20.34 2.82
N ASP A 82 17.72 20.87 3.48
CA ASP A 82 16.32 20.46 3.31
C ASP A 82 15.68 21.01 2.03
N LEU A 83 16.18 22.11 1.47
CA LEU A 83 15.63 22.75 0.27
C LEU A 83 16.31 22.36 -1.03
N VAL A 84 17.57 21.93 -0.98
CA VAL A 84 18.37 21.62 -2.16
C VAL A 84 18.64 20.13 -2.31
N VAL A 85 18.90 19.71 -3.54
CA VAL A 85 19.31 18.34 -3.87
C VAL A 85 20.83 18.24 -3.89
N GLY A 86 21.52 19.27 -4.39
CA GLY A 86 22.98 19.32 -4.45
C GLY A 86 23.63 19.95 -3.21
N LYS A 87 24.81 19.46 -2.80
CA LYS A 87 25.62 20.08 -1.70
C LYS A 87 27.02 20.57 -2.14
N PHE A 88 27.54 20.10 -3.28
CA PHE A 88 28.92 20.32 -3.72
C PHE A 88 29.01 20.98 -5.10
N GLY A 89 30.06 21.78 -5.34
CA GLY A 89 30.43 22.29 -6.68
C GLY A 89 31.17 21.29 -7.57
N VAL A 90 31.43 20.07 -7.08
CA VAL A 90 32.17 19.00 -7.79
C VAL A 90 31.43 18.58 -9.07
N GLY A 91 30.11 18.38 -8.99
CA GLY A 91 29.32 17.88 -10.11
C GLY A 91 29.34 18.81 -11.33
N LEU A 92 29.39 20.12 -11.13
CA LEU A 92 29.41 21.06 -12.26
C LEU A 92 30.73 20.95 -13.06
N LYS A 93 31.86 20.67 -12.42
CA LYS A 93 33.13 20.41 -13.12
C LYS A 93 33.06 19.14 -13.96
N ASP A 94 32.50 18.08 -13.39
CA ASP A 94 32.33 16.79 -14.08
C ASP A 94 31.37 16.92 -15.27
N ALA A 95 30.31 17.71 -15.13
CA ALA A 95 29.41 18.03 -16.23
C ALA A 95 30.15 18.76 -17.37
N LEU A 96 30.91 19.82 -17.04
CA LEU A 96 31.72 20.57 -18.02
C LEU A 96 32.76 19.68 -18.72
N ALA A 97 33.45 18.83 -17.98
CA ALA A 97 34.40 17.86 -18.53
C ALA A 97 33.72 16.86 -19.47
N THR A 98 32.54 16.38 -19.09
CA THR A 98 31.75 15.44 -19.88
C THR A 98 31.27 16.08 -21.18
N PHE A 99 30.76 17.31 -21.15
CA PHE A 99 30.37 18.05 -22.35
C PHE A 99 31.53 18.18 -23.33
N HIS A 100 32.71 18.61 -22.86
CA HIS A 100 33.90 18.71 -23.70
C HIS A 100 34.29 17.34 -24.31
N ARG A 101 34.28 16.25 -23.52
CA ARG A 101 34.60 14.90 -24.00
C ARG A 101 33.63 14.41 -25.08
N ARG A 102 32.36 14.81 -24.99
CA ARG A 102 31.28 14.42 -25.90
C ARG A 102 31.11 15.39 -27.08
N GLY A 103 31.98 16.39 -27.21
CA GLY A 103 31.92 17.36 -28.31
C GLY A 103 30.79 18.39 -28.19
N ILE A 104 30.19 18.54 -27.01
CA ILE A 104 29.15 19.53 -26.75
C ILE A 104 29.83 20.84 -26.35
N ALA A 105 29.62 21.88 -27.15
CA ALA A 105 30.18 23.18 -26.85
C ALA A 105 29.34 23.87 -25.77
N VAL A 106 30.01 24.33 -24.71
CA VAL A 106 29.39 25.00 -23.57
C VAL A 106 29.74 26.47 -23.57
N LYS A 107 28.72 27.32 -23.48
CA LYS A 107 28.87 28.74 -23.16
C LYS A 107 27.96 29.09 -21.99
N VAL A 108 28.53 29.62 -20.92
CA VAL A 108 27.76 30.11 -19.77
C VAL A 108 27.78 31.62 -19.77
N ARG A 109 26.62 32.25 -19.60
CA ARG A 109 26.48 33.71 -19.48
C ARG A 109 25.88 34.03 -18.13
N SER A 110 26.58 34.83 -17.34
CA SER A 110 26.16 35.27 -16.00
C SER A 110 26.40 36.78 -15.88
N PRO A 111 25.72 37.50 -14.96
CA PRO A 111 26.06 38.90 -14.65
C PRO A 111 27.51 39.10 -14.20
N HIS A 112 28.20 38.03 -13.77
CA HIS A 112 29.56 38.10 -13.25
C HIS A 112 30.64 37.76 -14.28
N ALA A 113 30.35 36.88 -15.24
CA ALA A 113 31.31 36.44 -16.26
C ALA A 113 30.63 35.68 -17.41
N ASP A 114 31.30 35.66 -18.56
CA ASP A 114 31.08 34.67 -19.62
C ASP A 114 32.11 33.54 -19.46
N LEU A 115 31.68 32.28 -19.59
CA LEU A 115 32.55 31.10 -19.48
C LEU A 115 32.44 30.24 -20.74
N THR A 116 33.60 29.79 -21.23
CA THR A 116 33.71 28.73 -22.26
C THR A 116 34.75 27.71 -21.84
N LEU A 117 34.79 26.55 -22.50
CA LEU A 117 35.79 25.50 -22.22
C LEU A 117 36.90 25.53 -23.27
N GLN A 118 38.15 25.41 -22.83
CA GLN A 118 39.30 25.26 -23.72
C GLN A 118 40.41 24.42 -23.08
N ARG A 119 41.23 23.77 -23.91
CA ARG A 119 42.46 23.13 -23.45
C ARG A 119 43.58 24.16 -23.39
N ALA A 120 44.25 24.24 -22.25
CA ALA A 120 45.42 25.09 -22.06
C ALA A 120 46.49 24.37 -21.24
N ALA A 121 47.73 24.83 -21.32
CA ALA A 121 48.80 24.31 -20.49
C ALA A 121 48.58 24.66 -19.01
N LYS A 122 48.90 23.74 -18.11
CA LYS A 122 48.80 23.98 -16.67
C LYS A 122 49.81 25.06 -16.25
N SER A 123 49.42 25.97 -15.36
CA SER A 123 50.19 27.18 -15.01
C SER A 123 51.64 26.91 -14.58
N ASN A 124 51.95 25.70 -14.09
CA ASN A 124 53.27 25.29 -13.60
C ASN A 124 53.90 24.14 -14.44
N PHE A 125 53.21 23.64 -15.46
CA PHE A 125 53.66 22.53 -16.30
C PHE A 125 53.21 22.76 -17.75
N ALA A 126 54.07 23.41 -18.53
CA ALA A 126 53.79 23.78 -19.92
C ALA A 126 53.42 22.55 -20.80
N ASP A 127 53.97 21.40 -20.47
CA ASP A 127 53.80 20.15 -21.22
C ASP A 127 52.48 19.42 -20.91
N VAL A 128 51.80 19.79 -19.83
CA VAL A 128 50.54 19.15 -19.40
C VAL A 128 49.36 20.03 -19.80
N LYS A 129 48.61 19.61 -20.83
CA LYS A 129 47.37 20.28 -21.24
C LYS A 129 46.18 19.76 -20.43
N THR A 130 45.58 20.63 -19.62
CA THR A 130 44.35 20.33 -18.86
C THR A 130 43.16 21.13 -19.39
N LEU A 131 41.95 20.69 -19.05
CA LEU A 131 40.72 21.40 -19.41
C LEU A 131 40.53 22.61 -18.48
N HIS A 132 40.42 23.78 -19.08
CA HIS A 132 40.24 25.04 -18.36
C HIS A 132 38.88 25.67 -18.70
N ALA A 133 38.28 26.32 -17.71
CA ALA A 133 37.24 27.31 -17.94
C ALA A 133 37.89 28.65 -18.30
N ALA A 134 37.65 29.14 -19.51
CA ALA A 134 38.02 30.46 -19.96
C ALA A 134 36.99 31.49 -19.47
N ILE A 135 37.40 32.32 -18.52
CA ILE A 135 36.59 33.34 -17.87
C ILE A 135 36.82 34.67 -18.58
N MET A 136 35.75 35.26 -19.08
CA MET A 136 35.74 36.57 -19.74
C MET A 136 34.82 37.54 -18.99
N PRO A 137 35.04 38.86 -19.12
CA PRO A 137 34.09 39.85 -18.64
C PRO A 137 32.67 39.55 -19.19
N PRO A 138 31.62 39.75 -18.38
CA PRO A 138 30.25 39.40 -18.75
C PRO A 138 29.82 40.20 -19.98
N THR A 139 29.28 39.51 -20.99
CA THR A 139 28.71 40.20 -22.16
C THR A 139 27.38 40.87 -21.81
N GLU A 140 26.69 40.39 -20.77
CA GLU A 140 25.42 40.92 -20.28
C GLU A 140 25.48 41.17 -18.75
N PRO A 141 26.16 42.24 -18.27
CA PRO A 141 26.38 42.48 -16.83
C PRO A 141 25.08 42.73 -16.03
N ARG A 142 24.00 43.12 -16.72
CA ARG A 142 22.67 43.38 -16.14
C ARG A 142 21.72 42.18 -16.25
N ARG A 143 22.18 41.01 -16.74
CA ARG A 143 21.37 39.79 -16.77
C ARG A 143 20.99 39.40 -15.34
N HIS A 144 19.77 38.93 -15.15
CA HIS A 144 19.35 38.22 -13.96
C HIS A 144 19.58 36.72 -14.16
N GLY A 145 20.32 36.08 -13.26
CA GLY A 145 20.63 34.65 -13.29
C GLY A 145 21.69 34.21 -14.31
N THR A 146 21.74 32.90 -14.54
CA THR A 146 22.73 32.25 -15.43
C THR A 146 22.04 31.61 -16.62
N ASP A 147 22.63 31.75 -17.81
CA ASP A 147 22.21 31.03 -19.02
C ASP A 147 23.31 30.04 -19.45
N PHE A 148 23.00 28.75 -19.44
CA PHE A 148 23.84 27.69 -20.00
C PHE A 148 23.40 27.37 -21.43
N VAL A 149 24.26 27.66 -22.40
CA VAL A 149 24.06 27.32 -23.80
C VAL A 149 24.86 26.07 -24.13
N LEU A 150 24.16 25.02 -24.57
CA LEU A 150 24.71 23.72 -24.96
C LEU A 150 24.50 23.52 -26.47
N THR A 151 25.56 23.77 -27.24
CA THR A 151 25.54 23.65 -28.71
C THR A 151 26.00 22.24 -29.13
N GLY A 152 25.30 21.64 -30.09
CA GLY A 152 25.53 20.26 -30.52
C GLY A 152 24.84 19.20 -29.68
N LEU A 153 23.97 19.61 -28.74
CA LEU A 153 23.20 18.71 -27.90
C LEU A 153 21.96 18.16 -28.63
N SER A 154 21.74 16.85 -28.55
CA SER A 154 20.57 16.19 -29.14
C SER A 154 19.30 16.37 -28.28
N ASP A 155 18.13 16.31 -28.93
CA ASP A 155 16.85 16.39 -28.22
C ASP A 155 16.60 15.15 -27.36
N VAL A 156 17.12 14.00 -27.78
CA VAL A 156 17.04 12.74 -27.05
C VAL A 156 17.79 12.84 -25.73
N ASP A 157 19.02 13.38 -25.73
CA ASP A 157 19.81 13.57 -24.52
C ASP A 157 19.16 14.58 -23.56
N MET A 158 18.59 15.67 -24.09
CA MET A 158 17.85 16.64 -23.27
C MET A 158 16.58 16.03 -22.66
N ALA A 159 15.84 15.23 -23.43
CA ALA A 159 14.68 14.51 -22.92
C ALA A 159 15.07 13.51 -21.82
N ALA A 160 16.13 12.72 -22.03
CA ALA A 160 16.67 11.81 -21.03
C ALA A 160 17.15 12.53 -19.76
N ALA A 161 17.71 13.73 -19.90
CA ALA A 161 18.10 14.56 -18.75
C ALA A 161 16.88 15.07 -17.97
N LYS A 162 15.82 15.49 -18.67
CA LYS A 162 14.56 15.93 -18.05
C LYS A 162 13.88 14.78 -17.30
N ASP A 163 13.94 13.56 -17.81
CA ASP A 163 13.37 12.35 -17.19
C ASP A 163 13.93 12.04 -15.78
N TYR A 164 15.11 12.57 -15.42
CA TYR A 164 15.59 12.51 -14.04
C TYR A 164 14.77 13.35 -13.06
N PHE A 165 13.93 14.26 -13.51
CA PHE A 165 13.20 15.17 -12.62
C PHE A 165 11.71 14.87 -12.67
N LEU A 166 11.13 14.61 -11.49
CA LEU A 166 9.69 14.33 -11.33
C LEU A 166 8.82 15.37 -12.06
N ARG A 167 9.20 16.64 -11.97
CA ARG A 167 8.49 17.77 -12.60
C ARG A 167 8.41 17.71 -14.13
N PHE A 168 9.29 16.96 -14.79
CA PHE A 168 9.29 16.81 -16.24
C PHE A 168 8.95 15.38 -16.69
N ALA A 169 9.04 14.41 -15.79
CA ALA A 169 8.83 13.00 -16.05
C ALA A 169 7.35 12.61 -16.22
N GLY A 170 6.42 13.47 -15.74
CA GLY A 170 4.99 13.26 -15.92
C GLY A 170 4.36 12.21 -15.00
N ASP A 171 5.07 11.80 -13.95
CA ASP A 171 4.53 10.85 -12.97
C ASP A 171 3.37 11.46 -12.17
N GLU A 172 2.29 10.69 -12.04
CA GLU A 172 1.06 11.08 -11.37
C GLU A 172 1.19 10.88 -9.84
N GLU A 173 0.89 11.92 -9.06
CA GLU A 173 0.88 11.83 -7.59
C GLU A 173 -0.45 11.24 -7.10
N LEU A 174 -0.39 10.08 -6.43
CA LEU A 174 -1.54 9.41 -5.84
C LEU A 174 -1.86 9.96 -4.45
N GLU A 175 -0.82 10.27 -3.68
CA GLU A 175 -0.96 10.82 -2.33
C GLU A 175 0.31 11.56 -1.90
N ARG A 176 0.14 12.60 -1.08
CA ARG A 176 1.22 13.29 -0.37
C ARG A 176 1.10 13.12 1.13
N THR A 177 2.23 12.78 1.74
CA THR A 177 2.44 12.73 3.20
C THR A 177 3.46 13.78 3.62
N ASP A 178 3.66 13.96 4.93
CA ASP A 178 4.71 14.80 5.48
C ASP A 178 6.13 14.28 5.19
N LEU A 179 6.26 12.99 4.87
CA LEU A 179 7.53 12.33 4.57
C LEU A 179 7.89 12.36 3.08
N GLY A 180 6.89 12.39 2.21
CA GLY A 180 7.05 12.27 0.77
C GLY A 180 5.73 12.02 0.05
N ALA A 181 5.80 11.73 -1.24
CA ALA A 181 4.64 11.41 -2.07
C ALA A 181 4.72 9.97 -2.60
N ILE A 182 3.55 9.37 -2.73
CA ILE A 182 3.32 8.09 -3.43
C ILE A 182 2.87 8.45 -4.83
N LEU A 183 3.55 7.90 -5.81
CA LEU A 183 3.34 8.17 -7.22
C LEU A 183 2.87 6.90 -7.92
N LYS A 184 2.04 7.06 -8.94
CA LYS A 184 1.61 5.95 -9.77
C LYS A 184 2.81 5.42 -10.56
N ARG A 185 3.02 4.11 -10.51
CA ARG A 185 4.00 3.45 -11.36
C ARG A 185 3.49 3.42 -12.80
N GLN A 186 4.34 3.80 -13.75
CA GLN A 186 4.00 3.71 -15.17
C GLN A 186 3.95 2.23 -15.60
N PRO A 187 2.90 1.79 -16.31
CA PRO A 187 2.77 0.40 -16.74
C PRO A 187 3.97 -0.05 -17.59
N GLY A 188 4.59 -1.19 -17.24
CA GLY A 188 5.71 -1.76 -17.98
C GLY A 188 7.06 -1.08 -17.75
N GLU A 189 7.13 -0.07 -16.87
CA GLU A 189 8.38 0.56 -16.47
C GLU A 189 8.74 0.21 -15.02
N PRO A 190 10.03 0.27 -14.63
CA PRO A 190 10.43 0.16 -13.23
C PRO A 190 9.84 1.31 -12.42
N ALA A 191 9.55 1.05 -11.15
CA ALA A 191 9.16 2.10 -10.22
C ALA A 191 10.31 3.07 -10.00
N ARG A 192 10.00 4.36 -9.84
CA ARG A 192 10.98 5.44 -9.81
C ARG A 192 11.11 5.99 -8.40
N ILE A 193 12.33 6.08 -7.91
CA ILE A 193 12.62 6.65 -6.59
C ILE A 193 13.22 8.04 -6.77
N TYR A 194 12.46 9.05 -6.36
CA TYR A 194 12.87 10.43 -6.31
C TYR A 194 13.23 10.86 -4.90
N VAL A 195 14.20 11.76 -4.79
CA VAL A 195 14.48 12.53 -3.59
C VAL A 195 14.36 14.00 -3.96
N LYS A 196 13.37 14.67 -3.37
CA LYS A 196 13.03 16.09 -3.65
C LYS A 196 12.91 16.36 -5.15
N GLY A 197 12.26 15.43 -5.84
CA GLY A 197 12.01 15.51 -7.27
C GLY A 197 13.18 15.12 -8.18
N LEU A 198 14.35 14.73 -7.67
CA LEU A 198 15.43 14.14 -8.47
C LEU A 198 15.39 12.61 -8.38
N ARG A 199 15.38 11.89 -9.50
CA ARG A 199 15.43 10.43 -9.58
C ARG A 199 16.81 9.94 -9.20
N VAL A 200 16.86 9.01 -8.25
CA VAL A 200 18.08 8.47 -7.66
C VAL A 200 18.19 6.95 -7.75
N ALA A 201 17.08 6.27 -8.04
CA ALA A 201 17.04 4.82 -8.28
C ALA A 201 15.81 4.42 -9.10
N LEU A 202 15.88 3.21 -9.65
CA LEU A 202 14.80 2.47 -10.30
C LEU A 202 14.59 1.15 -9.56
N GLU A 203 13.34 0.72 -9.41
CA GLU A 203 12.94 -0.46 -8.63
C GLU A 203 11.95 -1.31 -9.44
N GLU A 204 12.38 -2.51 -9.85
CA GLU A 204 11.56 -3.39 -10.70
C GLU A 204 10.35 -3.98 -9.96
N GLU A 205 10.57 -4.32 -8.68
CA GLU A 205 9.65 -5.10 -7.85
C GLU A 205 8.77 -4.23 -6.95
N PHE A 206 8.78 -2.90 -7.13
CA PHE A 206 7.92 -1.99 -6.37
C PHE A 206 6.59 -1.75 -7.08
N LEU A 207 5.50 -1.76 -6.33
CA LEU A 207 4.16 -1.46 -6.80
C LEU A 207 4.00 0.02 -7.15
N PHE A 208 4.66 0.91 -6.41
CA PHE A 208 4.55 2.36 -6.61
C PHE A 208 5.90 3.04 -6.86
N SER A 209 5.85 4.21 -7.50
CA SER A 209 6.95 5.17 -7.52
C SER A 209 6.87 6.07 -6.29
N TYR A 210 7.98 6.69 -5.88
CA TYR A 210 8.03 7.48 -4.64
C TYR A 210 8.83 8.76 -4.81
N ASN A 211 8.38 9.84 -4.18
CA ASN A 211 9.18 11.05 -4.01
C ASN A 211 9.40 11.36 -2.54
N ILE A 212 10.62 11.11 -2.06
CA ILE A 212 11.02 11.38 -0.68
C ILE A 212 11.32 12.86 -0.52
N ILE A 213 10.54 13.53 0.33
CA ILE A 213 10.72 14.96 0.64
C ILE A 213 11.55 15.10 1.93
N SER A 214 11.18 14.37 2.98
CA SER A 214 11.89 14.36 4.25
C SER A 214 12.97 13.27 4.28
N THR A 215 14.22 13.65 4.05
CA THR A 215 15.35 12.71 3.97
C THR A 215 15.87 12.25 5.33
N THR A 216 16.40 11.03 5.41
CA THR A 216 17.15 10.54 6.59
C THR A 216 18.63 10.88 6.47
N ALA A 217 19.37 10.87 7.59
CA ALA A 217 20.82 11.07 7.56
C ALA A 217 21.56 10.00 6.73
N GLN A 218 21.02 8.78 6.67
CA GLN A 218 21.56 7.70 5.84
C GLN A 218 21.37 8.00 4.34
N LEU A 219 20.16 8.39 3.95
CA LEU A 219 19.86 8.76 2.57
C LEU A 219 20.70 9.96 2.11
N GLN A 220 20.84 10.99 2.95
CA GLN A 220 21.70 12.14 2.65
C GLN A 220 23.17 11.74 2.46
N ARG A 221 23.69 10.81 3.26
CA ARG A 221 25.06 10.29 3.11
C ARG A 221 25.23 9.51 1.81
N ALA A 222 24.24 8.73 1.41
CA ALA A 222 24.27 7.97 0.15
C ALA A 222 24.28 8.92 -1.07
N LEU A 223 23.40 9.93 -1.08
CA LEU A 223 23.33 10.94 -2.15
C LEU A 223 24.62 11.75 -2.32
N ASN A 224 25.35 11.96 -1.23
CA ASN A 224 26.64 12.66 -1.27
C ASN A 224 27.75 11.82 -1.94
N ARG A 225 27.64 10.49 -1.90
CA ARG A 225 28.60 9.58 -2.54
C ARG A 225 28.27 9.38 -4.02
N GLU A 226 26.98 9.17 -4.32
CA GLU A 226 26.50 8.92 -5.68
C GLU A 226 25.03 9.36 -5.81
N ARG A 227 24.72 10.16 -6.84
CA ARG A 227 23.37 10.69 -7.08
C ARG A 227 22.54 9.86 -8.08
N THR A 228 23.18 8.95 -8.81
CA THR A 228 22.54 8.27 -9.95
C THR A 228 22.04 6.87 -9.59
N ASN A 229 22.65 6.21 -8.60
CA ASN A 229 22.26 4.87 -8.19
C ASN A 229 22.40 4.69 -6.68
N VAL A 230 21.43 5.21 -5.93
CA VAL A 230 21.39 5.03 -4.49
C VAL A 230 20.89 3.63 -4.19
N GLY A 231 21.64 2.86 -3.39
CA GLY A 231 21.21 1.52 -2.99
C GLY A 231 19.93 1.53 -2.15
N ARG A 232 19.05 0.53 -2.38
CA ARG A 232 17.74 0.36 -1.72
C ARG A 232 17.78 0.53 -0.20
N SER A 233 18.81 0.00 0.45
CA SER A 233 18.99 0.10 1.91
C SER A 233 19.06 1.53 2.45
N ALA A 234 19.33 2.53 1.60
CA ALA A 234 19.37 3.93 2.01
C ALA A 234 17.99 4.60 2.07
N TYR A 235 16.98 4.10 1.33
CA TYR A 235 15.65 4.71 1.24
C TYR A 235 14.49 3.81 1.63
N GLN A 236 14.67 2.49 1.69
CA GLN A 236 13.60 1.52 1.97
C GLN A 236 12.78 1.89 3.22
N ASP A 237 13.44 2.20 4.34
CA ASP A 237 12.75 2.57 5.58
C ASP A 237 11.86 3.81 5.40
N ARG A 238 12.31 4.75 4.56
CA ARG A 238 11.53 5.97 4.29
C ARG A 238 10.36 5.69 3.37
N VAL A 239 10.52 4.84 2.36
CA VAL A 239 9.43 4.36 1.49
C VAL A 239 8.36 3.64 2.33
N LYS A 240 8.77 2.69 3.18
CA LYS A 240 7.89 2.01 4.13
C LYS A 240 7.15 3.02 5.02
N ALA A 241 7.85 4.00 5.58
CA ALA A 241 7.24 5.01 6.43
C ALA A 241 6.24 5.92 5.69
N ILE A 242 6.46 6.22 4.41
CA ILE A 242 5.51 6.95 3.57
C ILE A 242 4.21 6.13 3.42
N LEU A 243 4.33 4.83 3.08
CA LEU A 243 3.18 3.95 2.97
C LEU A 243 2.42 3.77 4.29
N VAL A 244 3.13 3.61 5.41
CA VAL A 244 2.51 3.47 6.74
C VAL A 244 1.75 4.75 7.15
N LYS A 245 2.11 5.90 6.60
CA LYS A 245 1.40 7.17 6.82
C LYS A 245 0.30 7.47 5.80
N SER A 246 0.17 6.65 4.75
CA SER A 246 -0.86 6.79 3.71
C SER A 246 -2.26 6.71 4.32
N LYS A 247 -3.19 7.47 3.75
CA LYS A 247 -4.62 7.46 4.05
C LYS A 247 -5.48 7.40 2.78
N SER A 248 -4.86 7.26 1.61
CA SER A 248 -5.53 7.24 0.32
C SER A 248 -6.17 5.88 0.03
N ASP A 249 -7.42 5.92 -0.43
CA ASP A 249 -8.14 4.70 -0.84
C ASP A 249 -7.51 4.09 -2.08
N ALA A 250 -7.10 4.92 -3.03
CA ALA A 250 -6.48 4.46 -4.27
C ALA A 250 -5.17 3.69 -4.01
N VAL A 251 -4.42 4.08 -2.98
CA VAL A 251 -3.21 3.36 -2.54
C VAL A 251 -3.58 2.07 -1.82
N ALA A 252 -4.52 2.14 -0.87
CA ALA A 252 -4.95 0.98 -0.09
C ALA A 252 -5.58 -0.12 -0.95
N GLU A 253 -6.39 0.24 -1.95
CA GLU A 253 -7.00 -0.70 -2.88
C GLU A 253 -5.96 -1.41 -3.74
N GLN A 254 -4.95 -0.70 -4.24
CA GLN A 254 -3.84 -1.30 -4.98
C GLN A 254 -3.00 -2.23 -4.10
N LEU A 255 -2.69 -1.85 -2.86
CA LEU A 255 -2.00 -2.71 -1.90
C LEU A 255 -2.80 -3.99 -1.62
N VAL A 256 -4.11 -3.87 -1.41
CA VAL A 256 -4.96 -5.04 -1.13
C VAL A 256 -5.13 -5.95 -2.35
N GLN A 257 -5.22 -5.39 -3.56
CA GLN A 257 -5.17 -6.21 -4.77
C GLN A 257 -3.85 -6.98 -4.85
N ASP A 258 -2.73 -6.36 -4.48
CA ASP A 258 -1.42 -6.99 -4.51
C ASP A 258 -1.23 -8.04 -3.39
N LEU A 259 -1.91 -7.90 -2.23
CA LEU A 259 -1.98 -8.96 -1.21
C LEU A 259 -2.52 -10.28 -1.77
N THR A 260 -3.49 -10.22 -2.70
CA THR A 260 -4.07 -11.43 -3.31
C THR A 260 -3.08 -12.20 -4.19
N ARG A 261 -1.94 -11.59 -4.54
CA ARG A 261 -0.89 -12.19 -5.37
C ARG A 261 0.16 -12.96 -4.56
N ILE A 262 0.16 -12.84 -3.22
CA ILE A 262 1.10 -13.54 -2.34
C ILE A 262 1.12 -15.05 -2.60
N PRO A 263 -0.01 -15.77 -2.70
CA PRO A 263 0.02 -17.21 -2.95
C PRO A 263 0.66 -17.60 -4.28
N ALA A 264 0.62 -16.70 -5.27
CA ALA A 264 1.24 -16.89 -6.58
C ALA A 264 2.72 -16.47 -6.61
N GLY A 265 3.25 -15.83 -5.55
CA GLY A 265 4.61 -15.31 -5.51
C GLY A 265 4.89 -14.19 -6.52
N THR A 266 3.84 -13.49 -6.96
CA THR A 266 3.92 -12.38 -7.95
C THR A 266 3.54 -11.03 -7.34
N ASN A 267 3.57 -10.93 -6.02
CA ASN A 267 3.38 -9.68 -5.29
C ASN A 267 4.64 -8.82 -5.38
N HIS A 268 4.46 -7.52 -5.19
CA HIS A 268 5.54 -6.55 -5.09
C HIS A 268 6.18 -6.57 -3.70
N ASP A 269 7.38 -6.02 -3.60
CA ASP A 269 8.19 -6.05 -2.39
C ASP A 269 7.54 -5.32 -1.21
N GLU A 270 6.78 -4.25 -1.46
CA GLU A 270 6.14 -3.47 -0.37
C GLU A 270 5.13 -4.30 0.41
N ILE A 271 4.52 -5.29 -0.25
CA ILE A 271 3.59 -6.22 0.37
C ILE A 271 4.29 -7.16 1.35
N THR A 272 5.60 -7.38 1.25
CA THR A 272 6.32 -8.19 2.23
C THR A 272 6.43 -7.52 3.61
N TRP A 273 6.18 -6.20 3.69
CA TRP A 273 6.24 -5.44 4.93
C TRP A 273 4.90 -5.49 5.67
N LEU A 274 4.86 -6.22 6.79
CA LEU A 274 3.62 -6.41 7.57
C LEU A 274 2.94 -5.09 7.92
N ASP A 275 3.68 -4.08 8.38
CA ASP A 275 3.14 -2.77 8.74
C ASP A 275 2.42 -2.05 7.57
N VAL A 276 2.84 -2.32 6.32
CA VAL A 276 2.17 -1.80 5.12
C VAL A 276 0.87 -2.54 4.86
N GLN A 277 0.87 -3.87 5.03
CA GLN A 277 -0.36 -4.67 4.94
C GLN A 277 -1.39 -4.20 5.99
N GLU A 278 -0.94 -4.00 7.23
CA GLU A 278 -1.77 -3.50 8.32
C GLU A 278 -2.35 -2.12 7.98
N GLN A 279 -1.54 -1.20 7.46
CA GLN A 279 -2.02 0.13 7.08
C GLN A 279 -3.07 0.08 5.96
N ALA A 280 -2.90 -0.77 4.94
CA ALA A 280 -3.88 -0.93 3.86
C ALA A 280 -5.24 -1.39 4.40
N VAL A 281 -5.24 -2.38 5.29
CA VAL A 281 -6.46 -2.89 5.95
C VAL A 281 -7.12 -1.79 6.79
N ARG A 282 -6.34 -1.02 7.56
CA ARG A 282 -6.86 0.09 8.38
C ARG A 282 -7.55 1.19 7.58
N ILE A 283 -7.01 1.51 6.40
CA ILE A 283 -7.61 2.50 5.49
C ILE A 283 -8.95 1.97 4.96
N LEU A 284 -8.96 0.75 4.41
CA LEU A 284 -10.18 0.19 3.82
C LEU A 284 -11.30 -0.02 4.83
N ALA A 285 -10.95 -0.49 6.04
CA ALA A 285 -11.90 -0.67 7.13
C ALA A 285 -12.57 0.64 7.58
N ALA A 286 -11.85 1.77 7.49
CA ALA A 286 -12.36 3.07 7.89
C ALA A 286 -13.30 3.70 6.86
N LYS A 287 -13.20 3.27 5.60
CA LYS A 287 -13.80 3.94 4.43
C LYS A 287 -14.97 3.17 3.84
N ALA A 288 -14.95 1.85 3.98
CA ALA A 288 -15.95 0.97 3.42
C ALA A 288 -16.41 -0.07 4.45
N LYS A 289 -17.63 -0.55 4.27
CA LYS A 289 -18.16 -1.70 5.00
C LYS A 289 -17.41 -2.94 4.51
N THR A 290 -16.33 -3.33 5.18
CA THR A 290 -15.43 -4.43 4.76
C THR A 290 -15.37 -5.55 5.77
N VAL A 291 -15.25 -6.79 5.28
CA VAL A 291 -14.89 -7.96 6.09
C VAL A 291 -13.61 -8.57 5.53
N PHE A 292 -12.65 -8.85 6.40
CA PHE A 292 -11.38 -9.47 6.03
C PHE A 292 -11.41 -10.96 6.34
N VAL A 293 -11.00 -11.78 5.38
CA VAL A 293 -11.05 -13.25 5.45
C VAL A 293 -9.79 -13.86 4.85
N THR A 294 -9.48 -15.11 5.15
CA THR A 294 -8.39 -15.84 4.48
C THR A 294 -8.91 -16.68 3.32
N SER A 295 -8.00 -17.15 2.45
CA SER A 295 -8.36 -18.05 1.34
C SER A 295 -9.03 -19.34 1.83
N GLN A 296 -8.63 -19.85 3.00
CA GLN A 296 -9.26 -21.02 3.61
C GLN A 296 -10.69 -20.70 4.07
N GLN A 297 -10.90 -19.56 4.73
CA GLN A 297 -12.23 -19.11 5.14
C GLN A 297 -13.14 -18.85 3.92
N MET A 298 -12.58 -18.35 2.81
CA MET A 298 -13.30 -18.23 1.53
C MET A 298 -13.85 -19.56 1.02
N PHE A 299 -13.12 -20.66 1.24
CA PHE A 299 -13.52 -21.99 0.80
C PHE A 299 -14.52 -22.65 1.77
N ILE A 300 -14.26 -22.57 3.07
CA ILE A 300 -15.08 -23.29 4.08
C ILE A 300 -16.29 -22.48 4.57
N MET A 301 -16.29 -21.15 4.49
CA MET A 301 -17.35 -20.28 5.04
C MET A 301 -18.21 -19.64 3.95
N GLY A 302 -18.43 -20.37 2.85
CA GLY A 302 -19.07 -19.84 1.64
C GLY A 302 -20.44 -19.20 1.90
N ALA A 303 -21.27 -19.82 2.73
CA ALA A 303 -22.59 -19.29 3.09
C ALA A 303 -22.49 -17.94 3.82
N THR A 304 -21.65 -17.86 4.86
CA THR A 304 -21.39 -16.63 5.62
C THR A 304 -20.91 -15.49 4.73
N ILE A 305 -20.05 -15.80 3.77
CA ILE A 305 -19.50 -14.82 2.84
C ILE A 305 -20.57 -14.29 1.90
N GLN A 306 -21.53 -15.14 1.49
CA GLN A 306 -22.68 -14.67 0.71
C GLN A 306 -23.56 -13.74 1.55
N GLU A 307 -23.80 -14.06 2.82
CA GLU A 307 -24.54 -13.18 3.74
C GLU A 307 -23.83 -11.84 3.93
N ALA A 308 -22.52 -11.84 4.18
CA ALA A 308 -21.73 -10.62 4.29
C ALA A 308 -21.86 -9.76 3.02
N ARG A 309 -21.78 -10.37 1.83
CA ARG A 309 -21.98 -9.67 0.55
C ARG A 309 -23.40 -9.14 0.39
N ALA A 310 -24.42 -9.92 0.77
CA ALA A 310 -25.82 -9.51 0.73
C ALA A 310 -26.09 -8.29 1.63
N ASP A 311 -25.42 -8.24 2.78
CA ASP A 311 -25.43 -7.11 3.71
C ASP A 311 -24.58 -5.90 3.25
N GLY A 312 -23.98 -5.99 2.06
CA GLY A 312 -23.19 -4.92 1.45
C GLY A 312 -21.74 -4.84 1.93
N TYR A 313 -21.21 -5.86 2.60
CA TYR A 313 -19.79 -5.91 2.94
C TYR A 313 -18.94 -6.25 1.71
N LYS A 314 -17.87 -5.48 1.50
CA LYS A 314 -16.77 -5.83 0.59
C LYS A 314 -15.88 -6.86 1.29
N VAL A 315 -15.91 -8.10 0.80
CA VAL A 315 -15.10 -9.19 1.33
C VAL A 315 -13.70 -9.14 0.72
N ILE A 316 -12.69 -9.03 1.56
CA ILE A 316 -11.29 -8.87 1.19
C ILE A 316 -10.48 -10.07 1.70
N VAL A 317 -9.74 -10.72 0.78
CA VAL A 317 -8.88 -11.85 1.13
C VAL A 317 -7.52 -11.35 1.59
N ILE A 318 -7.07 -11.82 2.76
CA ILE A 318 -5.78 -11.49 3.36
C ILE A 318 -5.02 -12.75 3.82
N PRO A 319 -3.69 -12.68 3.99
CA PRO A 319 -2.90 -13.79 4.54
C PRO A 319 -3.24 -14.10 6.01
N ASP A 320 -3.09 -15.35 6.43
CA ASP A 320 -3.36 -15.78 7.81
C ASP A 320 -2.54 -15.01 8.86
N ARG A 321 -1.30 -14.66 8.52
CA ARG A 321 -0.42 -13.85 9.39
C ARG A 321 -1.00 -12.48 9.69
N LEU A 322 -1.66 -11.86 8.70
CA LEU A 322 -2.32 -10.57 8.86
C LEU A 322 -3.64 -10.72 9.62
N LEU A 323 -4.41 -11.77 9.32
CA LEU A 323 -5.66 -12.09 10.03
C LEU A 323 -5.40 -12.21 11.55
N ALA A 324 -4.35 -12.91 11.95
CA ALA A 324 -3.98 -13.10 13.36
C ALA A 324 -3.69 -11.78 14.13
N ARG A 325 -3.42 -10.68 13.41
CA ARG A 325 -3.16 -9.36 13.99
C ARG A 325 -4.40 -8.47 14.05
N LEU A 326 -5.44 -8.76 13.25
CA LEU A 326 -6.57 -7.85 13.06
C LEU A 326 -7.29 -7.47 14.36
N SER A 327 -7.46 -8.41 15.29
CA SER A 327 -8.12 -8.17 16.58
C SER A 327 -7.44 -7.08 17.43
N SER A 328 -6.12 -6.94 17.28
CA SER A 328 -5.31 -5.91 17.96
C SER A 328 -5.31 -4.56 17.24
N LEU A 329 -5.72 -4.52 15.98
CA LEU A 329 -5.70 -3.33 15.14
C LEU A 329 -7.01 -2.55 15.25
N ARG A 330 -6.93 -1.28 14.91
CA ARG A 330 -8.07 -0.37 14.77
C ARG A 330 -7.97 0.36 13.45
N ASP A 331 -9.11 0.62 12.83
CA ASP A 331 -9.19 1.42 11.61
C ASP A 331 -8.68 2.86 11.85
N LEU A 332 -8.68 3.70 10.82
CA LEU A 332 -8.26 5.11 10.96
C LEU A 332 -9.18 5.96 11.85
N ASN A 333 -10.39 5.49 12.12
CA ASN A 333 -11.39 6.15 12.98
C ASN A 333 -11.36 5.62 14.43
N GLY A 334 -10.55 4.61 14.73
CA GLY A 334 -10.45 3.97 16.05
C GLY A 334 -11.42 2.80 16.26
N ASN A 335 -12.19 2.40 15.25
CA ASN A 335 -13.12 1.28 15.34
C ASN A 335 -12.39 -0.08 15.20
N PRO A 336 -12.95 -1.16 15.76
CA PRO A 336 -12.50 -2.51 15.49
C PRO A 336 -12.56 -2.84 13.99
N ILE A 337 -11.55 -3.55 13.49
CA ILE A 337 -11.54 -4.06 12.12
C ILE A 337 -12.24 -5.41 12.11
N LEU A 338 -13.18 -5.58 11.17
CA LEU A 338 -14.07 -6.73 11.13
C LEU A 338 -13.43 -7.89 10.35
N ASP A 339 -13.13 -8.99 11.05
CA ASP A 339 -12.92 -10.29 10.42
C ASP A 339 -14.25 -11.07 10.30
N ILE A 340 -14.21 -12.28 9.75
CA ILE A 340 -15.43 -13.09 9.58
C ILE A 340 -16.14 -13.41 10.90
N SER A 341 -15.37 -13.66 11.97
CA SER A 341 -15.92 -13.98 13.29
C SER A 341 -16.59 -12.76 13.91
N GLY A 342 -15.97 -11.59 13.78
CA GLY A 342 -16.56 -10.32 14.18
C GLY A 342 -17.82 -10.00 13.38
N PHE A 343 -17.85 -10.30 12.07
CA PHE A 343 -19.06 -10.15 11.27
C PHE A 343 -20.21 -11.00 11.82
N VAL A 344 -19.95 -12.28 12.12
CA VAL A 344 -20.95 -13.17 12.73
C VAL A 344 -21.50 -12.59 14.03
N GLN A 345 -20.65 -12.02 14.89
CA GLN A 345 -21.08 -11.39 16.14
C GLN A 345 -21.98 -10.17 15.90
N VAL A 346 -21.57 -9.27 15.01
CA VAL A 346 -22.34 -8.05 14.68
C VAL A 346 -23.68 -8.44 14.05
N TRP A 347 -23.66 -9.38 13.11
CA TRP A 347 -24.84 -9.87 12.43
C TRP A 347 -25.82 -10.52 13.43
N ASN A 348 -25.34 -11.44 14.27
CA ASN A 348 -26.15 -12.10 15.31
C ASN A 348 -26.72 -11.12 16.35
N ALA A 349 -26.00 -10.03 16.66
CA ALA A 349 -26.49 -8.99 17.58
C ALA A 349 -27.64 -8.14 16.97
N SER A 350 -27.63 -7.95 15.65
CA SER A 350 -28.70 -7.26 14.92
C SER A 350 -29.83 -8.19 14.44
N PHE A 351 -29.62 -9.50 14.54
CA PHE A 351 -30.51 -10.51 14.01
C PHE A 351 -31.85 -10.58 14.78
N THR A 352 -32.95 -10.73 14.03
CA THR A 352 -34.28 -10.98 14.58
C THR A 352 -34.91 -12.19 13.90
N TYR A 353 -35.60 -13.03 14.70
CA TYR A 353 -36.34 -14.17 14.17
C TYR A 353 -37.62 -13.71 13.46
N ASP A 354 -37.85 -14.20 12.24
CA ASP A 354 -39.14 -14.13 11.57
C ASP A 354 -39.98 -15.35 11.97
N PHE A 355 -40.61 -15.24 13.14
CA PHE A 355 -41.43 -16.32 13.69
C PHE A 355 -42.67 -16.59 12.84
N ILE A 356 -42.94 -17.87 12.62
CA ILE A 356 -44.17 -18.35 11.98
C ILE A 356 -45.04 -18.98 13.03
N ASP A 357 -46.29 -18.53 13.09
CA ASP A 357 -47.33 -19.20 13.84
C ASP A 357 -47.54 -20.63 13.30
N PRO A 358 -47.45 -21.68 14.13
CA PRO A 358 -47.73 -23.06 13.71
C PRO A 358 -49.07 -23.24 12.99
N GLU A 359 -50.07 -22.38 13.25
CA GLU A 359 -51.34 -22.37 12.55
C GLU A 359 -51.26 -21.93 11.09
N LYS A 360 -50.16 -21.29 10.68
CA LYS A 360 -49.87 -20.87 9.30
C LYS A 360 -48.99 -21.87 8.54
N LEU A 361 -48.54 -22.95 9.19
CA LEU A 361 -47.81 -24.03 8.52
C LEU A 361 -48.69 -24.73 7.48
N ASN A 362 -48.07 -25.15 6.39
CA ASN A 362 -48.76 -25.93 5.36
C ASN A 362 -49.14 -27.33 5.89
N LYS A 363 -49.93 -28.09 5.11
CA LYS A 363 -50.44 -29.39 5.56
C LYS A 363 -49.32 -30.41 5.88
N ALA A 364 -48.23 -30.43 5.09
CA ALA A 364 -47.11 -31.34 5.28
C ALA A 364 -46.27 -30.96 6.51
N GLU A 365 -45.92 -29.67 6.62
CA GLU A 365 -45.19 -29.10 7.76
C GLU A 365 -45.95 -29.31 9.07
N ARG A 366 -47.27 -29.09 9.07
CA ARG A 366 -48.12 -29.28 10.25
C ARG A 366 -48.17 -30.73 10.70
N ALA A 367 -48.23 -31.69 9.75
CA ALA A 367 -48.19 -33.11 10.08
C ALA A 367 -46.89 -33.47 10.81
N ILE A 368 -45.75 -32.91 10.38
CA ILE A 368 -44.47 -33.07 11.07
C ILE A 368 -44.51 -32.40 12.44
N TRP A 369 -45.00 -31.17 12.54
CA TRP A 369 -45.10 -30.42 13.80
C TRP A 369 -45.92 -31.14 14.87
N THR A 370 -46.93 -31.94 14.48
CA THR A 370 -47.78 -32.66 15.46
C THR A 370 -47.04 -33.66 16.34
N ILE A 371 -45.81 -34.06 15.99
CA ILE A 371 -45.02 -34.99 16.84
C ILE A 371 -44.36 -34.29 18.03
N LEU A 372 -44.33 -32.96 18.05
CA LEU A 372 -43.62 -32.17 19.06
C LEU A 372 -44.00 -32.51 20.52
N PRO A 373 -45.29 -32.66 20.89
CA PRO A 373 -45.66 -33.00 22.27
C PRO A 373 -45.10 -34.37 22.70
N GLU A 374 -45.07 -35.35 21.78
CA GLU A 374 -44.51 -36.67 22.04
C GLU A 374 -42.98 -36.62 22.18
N LEU A 375 -42.30 -35.77 21.39
CA LEU A 375 -40.85 -35.55 21.54
C LEU A 375 -40.50 -34.95 22.91
N LEU A 376 -41.26 -33.95 23.36
CA LEU A 376 -41.05 -33.33 24.67
C LEU A 376 -41.36 -34.31 25.81
N ARG A 377 -42.44 -35.10 25.69
CA ARG A 377 -42.77 -36.15 26.65
C ARG A 377 -41.67 -37.21 26.72
N LEU A 378 -41.09 -37.58 25.58
CA LEU A 378 -39.97 -38.51 25.50
C LEU A 378 -38.72 -37.95 26.18
N ALA A 379 -38.40 -36.68 25.93
CA ALA A 379 -37.25 -36.02 26.52
C ALA A 379 -37.35 -35.84 28.04
N GLY A 380 -38.57 -35.81 28.59
CA GLY A 380 -38.81 -35.79 30.04
C GLY A 380 -38.07 -34.65 30.74
N ASP A 381 -37.28 -34.99 31.75
CA ASP A 381 -36.54 -34.01 32.56
C ASP A 381 -35.53 -33.18 31.74
N HIS A 382 -35.05 -33.67 30.60
CA HIS A 382 -34.20 -32.87 29.73
C HIS A 382 -34.92 -31.65 29.16
N ALA A 383 -36.23 -31.76 28.88
CA ALA A 383 -37.02 -30.65 28.37
C ALA A 383 -37.50 -29.68 29.47
N ARG A 384 -37.19 -29.94 30.75
CA ARG A 384 -37.73 -29.17 31.89
C ARG A 384 -37.43 -27.66 31.82
N ARG A 385 -36.30 -27.29 31.22
CA ARG A 385 -35.90 -25.87 31.08
C ARG A 385 -36.54 -25.19 29.86
N VAL A 386 -37.10 -25.97 28.92
CA VAL A 386 -37.70 -25.49 27.68
C VAL A 386 -39.13 -25.02 27.96
N LYS A 387 -39.37 -23.73 27.77
CA LYS A 387 -40.69 -23.10 27.91
C LYS A 387 -41.55 -23.26 26.66
N GLU A 388 -40.94 -23.05 25.49
CA GLU A 388 -41.64 -23.06 24.20
C GLU A 388 -40.69 -23.48 23.08
N ILE A 389 -41.23 -24.11 22.04
CA ILE A 389 -40.52 -24.36 20.79
C ILE A 389 -41.20 -23.55 19.68
N ARG A 390 -40.43 -22.72 18.98
CA ARG A 390 -40.93 -21.79 17.95
C ARG A 390 -40.32 -22.11 16.59
N VAL A 391 -41.06 -21.84 15.52
CA VAL A 391 -40.57 -21.96 14.14
C VAL A 391 -40.21 -20.59 13.61
N SER A 392 -39.05 -20.45 12.99
CA SER A 392 -38.61 -19.21 12.34
C SER A 392 -38.25 -19.45 10.87
N LYS A 393 -38.47 -18.46 9.99
CA LYS A 393 -37.95 -18.49 8.61
C LYS A 393 -36.46 -18.20 8.55
N THR A 394 -36.00 -17.33 9.44
CA THR A 394 -34.61 -16.87 9.55
C THR A 394 -33.96 -17.50 10.78
N MET A 395 -32.67 -17.83 10.72
CA MET A 395 -31.93 -18.35 11.86
C MET A 395 -30.60 -17.64 12.07
N ARG A 396 -30.06 -17.72 13.30
CA ARG A 396 -28.75 -17.15 13.63
C ARG A 396 -27.61 -17.90 12.92
N LEU A 397 -26.44 -17.27 12.79
CA LEU A 397 -25.21 -17.94 12.38
C LEU A 397 -24.58 -18.61 13.60
N ASP A 398 -24.14 -19.86 13.47
CA ASP A 398 -23.49 -20.64 14.53
C ASP A 398 -22.00 -20.28 14.71
N GLU A 399 -21.29 -20.99 15.60
CA GLU A 399 -19.85 -20.80 15.84
C GLU A 399 -18.98 -21.13 14.61
N GLY A 400 -19.48 -21.98 13.71
CA GLY A 400 -18.89 -22.26 12.40
C GLY A 400 -19.29 -21.25 11.32
N ALA A 401 -20.07 -20.23 11.70
CA ALA A 401 -20.66 -19.21 10.85
C ALA A 401 -21.65 -19.73 9.80
N TYR A 402 -22.23 -20.92 9.99
CA TYR A 402 -23.32 -21.43 9.17
C TYR A 402 -24.66 -21.03 9.77
N GLU A 403 -25.67 -20.83 8.93
CA GLU A 403 -27.02 -20.63 9.43
C GLU A 403 -27.50 -21.90 10.15
N THR A 404 -27.82 -21.78 11.45
CA THR A 404 -28.20 -22.94 12.26
C THR A 404 -29.60 -23.45 11.91
N GLU A 405 -29.81 -24.76 12.04
CA GLU A 405 -31.13 -25.39 11.88
C GLU A 405 -31.97 -25.30 13.15
N GLY A 406 -31.32 -25.14 14.31
CA GLY A 406 -31.95 -25.03 15.62
C GLY A 406 -31.08 -24.25 16.61
N VAL A 407 -31.70 -23.64 17.62
CA VAL A 407 -30.97 -23.00 18.71
C VAL A 407 -31.76 -23.03 20.01
N TRP A 408 -31.09 -23.44 21.08
CA TRP A 408 -31.51 -23.18 22.45
C TRP A 408 -31.29 -21.70 22.81
N ASP A 409 -32.34 -20.88 22.66
CA ASP A 409 -32.38 -19.46 23.03
C ASP A 409 -33.22 -19.28 24.30
N SER A 410 -32.57 -19.61 25.44
CA SER A 410 -33.22 -19.74 26.74
C SER A 410 -34.22 -18.61 27.04
N PRO A 411 -35.47 -18.93 27.43
CA PRO A 411 -35.96 -20.26 27.81
C PRO A 411 -36.62 -21.03 26.67
N ASN A 412 -36.42 -20.67 25.40
CA ASN A 412 -37.11 -21.28 24.26
C ASN A 412 -36.15 -22.02 23.33
N ILE A 413 -36.68 -22.96 22.55
CA ILE A 413 -35.98 -23.50 21.38
C ILE A 413 -36.56 -22.83 20.14
N VAL A 414 -35.70 -22.39 19.24
CA VAL A 414 -36.11 -21.93 17.90
C VAL A 414 -35.60 -22.91 16.86
N VAL A 415 -36.46 -23.32 15.94
CA VAL A 415 -36.10 -24.20 14.81
C VAL A 415 -36.37 -23.51 13.48
N LYS A 416 -35.53 -23.79 12.48
CA LYS A 416 -35.72 -23.29 11.13
C LYS A 416 -36.91 -23.98 10.47
N ARG A 417 -37.74 -23.24 9.73
CA ARG A 417 -38.87 -23.80 8.98
C ARG A 417 -38.45 -24.95 8.05
N SER A 418 -37.27 -24.87 7.44
CA SER A 418 -36.76 -25.89 6.52
C SER A 418 -36.55 -27.26 7.15
N VAL A 419 -36.43 -27.33 8.48
CA VAL A 419 -36.35 -28.59 9.25
C VAL A 419 -37.67 -29.36 9.26
N LEU A 420 -38.79 -28.70 8.91
CA LEU A 420 -40.10 -29.33 8.73
C LEU A 420 -40.24 -30.01 7.35
N ASP A 421 -39.15 -30.63 6.88
CA ASP A 421 -39.09 -31.43 5.66
C ASP A 421 -39.42 -32.91 5.92
N SER A 422 -39.07 -33.42 7.11
CA SER A 422 -39.32 -34.79 7.54
C SER A 422 -39.42 -34.93 9.06
N PRO A 423 -40.21 -35.89 9.58
CA PRO A 423 -40.30 -36.16 11.01
C PRO A 423 -38.95 -36.47 11.67
N ARG A 424 -38.07 -37.18 10.96
CA ARG A 424 -36.73 -37.54 11.46
C ARG A 424 -35.83 -36.32 11.60
N HIS A 425 -35.82 -35.43 10.60
CA HIS A 425 -35.00 -34.23 10.65
C HIS A 425 -35.47 -33.30 11.78
N PHE A 426 -36.78 -33.06 11.87
CA PHE A 426 -37.36 -32.29 12.97
C PHE A 426 -37.07 -32.87 14.35
N ALA A 427 -37.26 -34.17 14.55
CA ALA A 427 -36.93 -34.82 15.82
C ALA A 427 -35.45 -34.69 16.18
N ARG A 428 -34.54 -34.87 15.20
CA ARG A 428 -33.09 -34.72 15.40
C ARG A 428 -32.76 -33.33 15.93
N VAL A 429 -33.23 -32.27 15.26
CA VAL A 429 -32.92 -30.89 15.63
C VAL A 429 -33.53 -30.53 16.98
N VAL A 430 -34.80 -30.86 17.22
CA VAL A 430 -35.46 -30.57 18.51
C VAL A 430 -34.75 -31.25 19.67
N LEU A 431 -34.46 -32.56 19.57
CA LEU A 431 -33.81 -33.30 20.66
C LEU A 431 -32.37 -32.83 20.90
N HIS A 432 -31.67 -32.41 19.84
CA HIS A 432 -30.35 -31.79 19.93
C HIS A 432 -30.39 -30.49 20.75
N GLU A 433 -31.33 -29.59 20.47
CA GLU A 433 -31.49 -28.36 21.25
C GLU A 433 -31.98 -28.60 22.68
N VAL A 434 -32.75 -29.66 22.91
CA VAL A 434 -33.10 -30.12 24.27
C VAL A 434 -31.86 -30.60 25.03
N ALA A 435 -30.89 -31.24 24.35
CA ALA A 435 -29.63 -31.61 24.97
C ALA A 435 -28.82 -30.37 25.42
N HIS A 436 -28.81 -29.30 24.62
CA HIS A 436 -28.26 -28.01 25.05
C HIS A 436 -29.01 -27.42 26.25
N ALA A 437 -30.34 -27.43 26.21
CA ALA A 437 -31.17 -26.90 27.30
C ALA A 437 -30.92 -27.63 28.63
N SER A 438 -30.84 -28.96 28.60
CA SER A 438 -30.65 -29.80 29.80
C SER A 438 -29.24 -29.73 30.36
N SER A 439 -28.21 -29.84 29.51
CA SER A 439 -26.81 -29.83 29.95
C SER A 439 -26.28 -28.43 30.26
N GLY A 440 -26.83 -27.39 29.63
CA GLY A 440 -26.26 -26.04 29.66
C GLY A 440 -24.87 -25.94 29.01
N ALA A 441 -24.49 -26.93 28.19
CA ALA A 441 -23.15 -27.06 27.64
C ALA A 441 -23.13 -26.93 26.11
N ASN A 442 -21.97 -26.53 25.58
CA ASN A 442 -21.76 -26.38 24.14
C ASN A 442 -21.56 -27.74 23.44
N HIS A 443 -21.68 -27.72 22.12
CA HIS A 443 -21.47 -28.86 21.24
C HIS A 443 -20.13 -29.56 21.53
N GLY A 444 -20.10 -30.90 21.48
CA GLY A 444 -18.88 -31.70 21.65
C GLY A 444 -18.34 -31.77 23.09
N SER A 445 -18.94 -31.07 24.06
CA SER A 445 -18.58 -31.22 25.47
C SER A 445 -19.04 -32.56 26.03
N LEU A 446 -18.32 -33.10 27.04
CA LEU A 446 -18.71 -34.36 27.70
C LEU A 446 -20.13 -34.32 28.27
N ALA A 447 -20.54 -33.19 28.85
CA ALA A 447 -21.88 -33.01 29.41
C ALA A 447 -22.95 -33.01 28.31
N PHE A 448 -22.67 -32.39 27.16
CA PHE A 448 -23.58 -32.39 26.02
C PHE A 448 -23.71 -33.78 25.39
N MET A 449 -22.59 -34.49 25.19
CA MET A 449 -22.58 -35.86 24.67
C MET A 449 -23.36 -36.81 25.57
N ALA A 450 -23.16 -36.73 26.90
CA ALA A 450 -23.92 -37.52 27.86
C ALA A 450 -25.44 -37.25 27.79
N ALA A 451 -25.85 -35.99 27.59
CA ALA A 451 -27.26 -35.64 27.44
C ALA A 451 -27.88 -36.18 26.14
N ILE A 452 -27.14 -36.14 25.02
CA ILE A 452 -27.58 -36.76 23.77
C ILE A 452 -27.68 -38.29 23.90
N ASP A 453 -26.69 -38.93 24.52
CA ASP A 453 -26.66 -40.37 24.71
C ASP A 453 -27.84 -40.85 25.58
N ASP A 454 -28.18 -40.11 26.64
CA ASP A 454 -29.33 -40.42 27.48
C ASP A 454 -30.66 -40.23 26.74
N LEU A 455 -30.81 -39.13 25.98
CA LEU A 455 -31.98 -38.93 25.11
C LEU A 455 -32.14 -40.05 24.08
N ALA A 456 -31.04 -40.53 23.49
CA ALA A 456 -31.05 -41.67 22.57
C ALA A 456 -31.46 -42.97 23.29
N GLY A 457 -30.97 -43.18 24.52
CA GLY A 457 -31.36 -44.29 25.39
C GLY A 457 -32.87 -44.28 25.70
N LEU A 458 -33.41 -43.14 26.13
CA LEU A 458 -34.84 -42.94 26.37
C LEU A 458 -35.68 -43.24 25.13
N ALA A 459 -35.25 -42.75 23.96
CA ALA A 459 -35.89 -43.03 22.67
C ALA A 459 -35.92 -44.53 22.35
N ALA A 460 -34.80 -45.23 22.54
CA ALA A 460 -34.70 -46.67 22.30
C ALA A 460 -35.61 -47.48 23.23
N VAL A 461 -35.60 -47.16 24.54
CA VAL A 461 -36.47 -47.82 25.52
C VAL A 461 -37.95 -47.62 25.18
N ALA A 462 -38.36 -46.39 24.86
CA ALA A 462 -39.73 -46.09 24.47
C ALA A 462 -40.16 -46.84 23.20
N ALA A 463 -39.29 -46.91 22.19
CA ALA A 463 -39.55 -47.64 20.95
C ALA A 463 -39.72 -49.15 21.19
N THR A 464 -38.88 -49.76 22.03
CA THR A 464 -39.02 -51.19 22.37
C THR A 464 -40.29 -51.49 23.17
N ALA A 465 -40.68 -50.61 24.09
CA ALA A 465 -41.92 -50.76 24.87
C ALA A 465 -43.17 -50.74 23.98
N LEU A 466 -43.25 -49.82 23.00
CA LEU A 466 -44.33 -49.76 22.01
C LEU A 466 -44.41 -51.03 21.16
N THR A 467 -43.26 -51.59 20.79
CA THR A 467 -43.17 -52.82 19.98
C THR A 467 -43.66 -54.03 20.77
N ASN A 468 -43.32 -54.11 22.06
CA ASN A 468 -43.78 -55.17 22.95
C ASN A 468 -45.28 -55.09 23.25
N HIS A 469 -45.84 -53.88 23.39
CA HIS A 469 -47.29 -53.69 23.51
C HIS A 469 -48.05 -54.10 22.25
N ARG A 470 -47.56 -53.75 21.05
CA ARG A 470 -48.17 -54.18 19.78
C ARG A 470 -48.07 -55.69 19.54
N ARG A 471 -47.02 -56.35 20.02
CA ARG A 471 -46.89 -57.82 19.98
C ARG A 471 -47.89 -58.50 20.92
N ARG A 472 -48.07 -57.99 22.14
CA ARG A 472 -49.05 -58.52 23.10
C ARG A 472 -50.50 -58.29 22.65
N GLY A 473 -50.82 -57.15 22.07
CA GLY A 473 -52.18 -56.85 21.55
C GLY A 473 -52.55 -57.54 20.24
N ARG A 474 -51.62 -58.27 19.59
CA ARG A 474 -51.91 -59.16 18.44
C ARG A 474 -52.00 -60.63 18.83
N GLN A 475 -51.74 -60.96 20.10
CA GLN A 475 -51.88 -62.32 20.66
C GLN A 475 -53.20 -62.50 21.42
N THR A 476 -54.08 -61.48 21.41
CA THR A 476 -55.50 -61.54 21.80
C THR A 476 -56.32 -61.24 20.57
#